data_AF-A0A7J4RLF7-F1
#
_entry.id   AF-A0A7J4RLF7-F1
#
_cell.length_a   1.000
_cell.length_b   1.000
_cell.length_c   1.000
_cell.angle_alpha   90.00
_cell.angle_beta   90.00
_cell.angle_gamma   90.00
#
_symmetry.space_group_name_H-M   'P 1'
#
loop_
_entity.id
_entity.type
_entity.pdbx_description
1 polymer ?
#
loop_
_entity_poly.entity_id
_entity_poly.type
_entity_poly.pdbx_seq_one_letter_code
_entity_poly.pdbx_strand_id
1 'polypeptide(L)'
;EGINDVKALRELGFTGQIEKVNRGWPIPRLVAYLHERYGIRNKIDGGGSIILLMDWDRTGGTLQKSLRERLESLDVKVDEDLRMAFIRSMKPEGRTVESLRPHIQGLIPLISQYS
;
A
#
# COMPACT_ATOMS: atom_id res chain seq x y z
N GLU A 1 5.69 3.24 5.10
CA GLU A 1 5.68 4.26 6.18
C GLU A 1 6.95 5.12 6.24
N GLY A 2 8.14 4.52 6.13
CA GLY A 2 9.44 5.18 6.10
C GLY A 2 10.12 5.23 4.72
N ILE A 3 11.37 5.69 4.69
CA ILE A 3 12.18 5.79 3.46
C ILE A 3 12.61 4.42 2.92
N ASN A 4 12.83 3.43 3.80
CA ASN A 4 13.22 2.08 3.41
C ASN A 4 12.09 1.35 2.71
N ASP A 5 10.84 1.54 3.14
CA ASP A 5 9.67 0.99 2.44
C ASP A 5 9.59 1.51 1.01
N VAL A 6 9.81 2.83 0.82
CA VAL A 6 9.83 3.42 -0.52
C VAL A 6 10.92 2.78 -1.37
N LYS A 7 12.13 2.58 -0.81
CA LYS A 7 13.22 1.90 -1.53
C LYS A 7 12.85 0.47 -1.91
N ALA A 8 12.29 -0.30 -0.98
CA ALA A 8 11.86 -1.67 -1.23
C ALA A 8 10.82 -1.74 -2.37
N LEU A 9 9.81 -0.85 -2.35
CA LEU A 9 8.81 -0.79 -3.42
C LEU A 9 9.41 -0.38 -4.77
N ARG A 10 10.35 0.57 -4.80
CA ARG A 10 11.04 0.94 -6.04
C ARG A 10 11.87 -0.20 -6.60
N GLU A 11 12.59 -0.93 -5.75
CA GLU A 11 13.40 -2.08 -6.17
C GLU A 11 12.54 -3.28 -6.60
N LEU A 12 11.32 -3.41 -6.07
CA LEU A 12 10.31 -4.36 -6.53
C LEU A 12 9.69 -4.00 -7.89
N GLY A 13 9.97 -2.81 -8.43
CA GLY A 13 9.51 -2.39 -9.76
C GLY A 13 8.29 -1.47 -9.77
N PHE A 14 7.79 -1.00 -8.61
CA PHE A 14 6.71 0.00 -8.60
C PHE A 14 7.22 1.33 -9.15
N THR A 15 6.65 1.78 -10.27
CA THR A 15 7.00 3.06 -10.93
C THR A 15 5.99 4.18 -10.64
N GLY A 16 4.80 3.85 -10.16
CA GLY A 16 3.75 4.80 -9.82
C GLY A 16 4.09 5.76 -8.67
N GLN A 17 3.15 6.64 -8.34
CA GLN A 17 3.29 7.59 -7.23
C GLN A 17 3.22 6.84 -5.89
N ILE A 18 4.23 7.01 -5.03
CA ILE A 18 4.29 6.38 -3.71
C ILE A 18 4.13 7.45 -2.63
N GLU A 19 3.02 7.40 -1.90
CA GLU A 19 2.72 8.35 -0.83
C GLU A 19 3.07 7.75 0.55
N LYS A 20 4.03 8.35 1.26
CA LYS A 20 4.27 8.02 2.67
C LYS A 20 3.13 8.51 3.55
N VAL A 21 2.67 7.66 4.47
CA VAL A 21 1.64 7.97 5.48
C VAL A 21 2.17 8.82 6.64
N ASN A 22 3.41 8.59 7.09
CA ASN A 22 4.03 9.34 8.18
C ASN A 22 4.54 10.72 7.74
N ARG A 23 3.61 11.67 7.55
CA ARG A 23 3.89 13.08 7.22
C ARG A 23 3.67 14.05 8.39
N GLY A 24 3.41 13.52 9.59
CA GLY A 24 2.95 14.31 10.73
C GLY A 24 1.51 14.82 10.56
N TRP A 25 0.76 14.27 9.59
CA TRP A 25 -0.64 14.63 9.36
C TRP A 25 -1.57 13.71 10.15
N PRO A 26 -2.67 14.23 10.72
CA PRO A 26 -3.72 13.38 11.25
C PRO A 26 -4.42 12.63 10.10
N ILE A 27 -4.94 11.44 10.40
CA ILE A 27 -5.59 10.56 9.40
C ILE A 27 -6.64 11.26 8.54
N PRO A 28 -7.56 12.09 9.08
CA PRO A 28 -8.55 12.78 8.25
C PRO A 28 -7.93 13.68 7.17
N ARG A 29 -6.82 14.36 7.50
CA ARG A 29 -6.11 15.22 6.53
C ARG A 29 -5.47 14.40 5.43
N LEU A 30 -4.87 13.25 5.78
CA LEU A 30 -4.30 12.35 4.79
C LEU A 30 -5.37 11.79 3.84
N VAL A 31 -6.50 11.35 4.39
CA VAL A 31 -7.63 10.84 3.60
C VAL A 31 -8.15 11.89 2.61
N ALA A 32 -8.36 13.13 3.08
CA ALA A 32 -8.80 14.22 2.21
C ALA A 32 -7.82 14.49 1.06
N TYR A 33 -6.52 14.53 1.35
CA TYR A 33 -5.48 14.70 0.34
C TYR A 33 -5.46 13.56 -0.68
N LEU A 34 -5.55 12.31 -0.22
CA LEU A 34 -5.56 11.14 -1.10
C LEU A 34 -6.79 11.14 -2.03
N HIS A 35 -7.97 11.44 -1.47
CA HIS A 35 -9.20 11.57 -2.24
C HIS A 35 -9.09 12.67 -3.31
N GLU A 36 -8.64 13.87 -2.93
CA GLU A 36 -8.51 15.00 -3.87
C GLU A 36 -7.50 14.71 -5.00
N ARG A 37 -6.39 14.04 -4.66
CA ARG A 37 -5.31 13.83 -5.62
C ARG A 37 -5.55 12.66 -6.58
N TYR A 38 -6.13 11.56 -6.10
CA TYR A 38 -6.28 10.33 -6.89
C TYR A 38 -7.72 10.06 -7.30
N GLY A 39 -8.70 10.71 -6.67
CA GLY A 39 -10.11 10.53 -6.96
C GLY A 39 -10.63 9.14 -6.56
N ILE A 40 -11.83 8.85 -7.04
CA ILE A 40 -12.67 7.72 -6.62
C ILE A 40 -12.24 6.39 -7.25
N ARG A 41 -11.82 6.42 -8.52
CA ARG A 41 -11.43 5.23 -9.31
C ARG A 41 -10.20 5.50 -10.16
N ASN A 42 -9.44 4.45 -10.43
CA ASN A 42 -8.36 4.50 -11.40
C ASN A 42 -8.95 4.82 -12.79
N LYS A 43 -8.37 5.83 -13.46
CA LYS A 43 -8.86 6.34 -14.75
C LYS A 43 -8.54 5.41 -15.94
N ILE A 44 -7.64 4.45 -15.77
CA ILE A 44 -7.19 3.53 -16.83
C ILE A 44 -8.09 2.31 -16.92
N ASP A 45 -8.40 1.67 -15.78
CA ASP A 45 -9.11 0.39 -15.70
C ASP A 45 -10.42 0.44 -14.91
N GLY A 46 -10.77 1.59 -14.32
CA GLY A 46 -11.95 1.74 -13.45
C GLY A 46 -11.84 1.04 -12.09
N GLY A 47 -10.65 0.50 -11.77
CA GLY A 47 -10.32 -0.19 -10.54
C GLY A 47 -10.09 0.74 -9.34
N GLY A 48 -9.49 0.20 -8.28
CA GLY A 48 -9.14 0.98 -7.09
C GLY A 48 -8.13 2.08 -7.44
N SER A 49 -8.36 3.31 -7.00
CA SER A 49 -7.43 4.42 -7.26
C SER A 49 -6.22 4.40 -6.33
N ILE A 50 -6.25 3.59 -5.26
CA ILE A 50 -5.23 3.57 -4.21
C ILE A 50 -4.93 2.13 -3.79
N ILE A 51 -3.65 1.77 -3.76
CA ILE A 51 -3.13 0.58 -3.09
C ILE A 51 -2.61 0.99 -1.72
N LEU A 52 -3.07 0.32 -0.65
CA LEU A 52 -2.56 0.53 0.71
C LEU A 52 -1.58 -0.58 1.12
N LEU A 53 -0.34 -0.20 1.43
CA LEU A 53 0.72 -1.11 1.90
C LEU A 53 1.29 -0.62 3.24
N MET A 54 0.55 -0.89 4.32
CA MET A 54 1.07 -0.75 5.69
C MET A 54 1.74 -2.04 6.15
N ASP A 55 2.59 -1.91 7.16
CA ASP A 55 3.23 -3.06 7.81
C ASP A 55 2.18 -4.07 8.27
N TRP A 56 2.53 -5.35 8.22
CA TRP A 56 1.65 -6.45 8.62
C TRP A 56 1.88 -6.88 10.06
N ASP A 57 2.18 -5.90 10.91
CA ASP A 57 2.07 -5.99 12.36
C ASP A 57 0.69 -5.50 12.86
N ARG A 58 0.52 -5.46 14.19
CA ARG A 58 -0.75 -5.02 14.80
C ARG A 58 -1.06 -3.55 14.51
N THR A 59 -0.04 -2.69 14.50
CA THR A 59 -0.20 -1.24 14.34
C THR A 59 -0.54 -0.91 12.90
N GLY A 60 0.25 -1.41 11.95
CA GLY A 60 0.02 -1.25 10.52
C GLY A 60 -1.31 -1.87 10.10
N GLY A 61 -1.71 -3.02 10.64
CA GLY A 61 -3.04 -3.59 10.40
C GLY A 61 -4.20 -2.70 10.89
N THR A 62 -4.04 -2.05 12.04
CA THR A 62 -5.04 -1.11 12.57
C THR A 62 -5.14 0.14 11.70
N LEU A 63 -3.99 0.67 11.29
CA LEU A 63 -3.89 1.85 10.44
C LEU A 63 -4.45 1.61 9.04
N GLN A 64 -4.10 0.48 8.42
CA GLN A 64 -4.61 0.01 7.15
C GLN A 64 -6.15 -0.01 7.16
N LYS A 65 -6.74 -0.67 8.17
CA LYS A 65 -8.20 -0.75 8.34
C LYS A 65 -8.83 0.64 8.44
N SER A 66 -8.26 1.52 9.27
CA SER A 66 -8.81 2.87 9.47
C SER A 66 -8.74 3.73 8.20
N LEU A 67 -7.66 3.63 7.43
CA LEU A 67 -7.52 4.34 6.16
C LEU A 67 -8.51 3.81 5.13
N ARG A 68 -8.61 2.48 4.97
CA ARG A 68 -9.55 1.85 4.05
C ARG A 68 -10.98 2.30 4.32
N GLU A 69 -11.47 2.16 5.55
CA GLU A 69 -12.86 2.48 5.90
C GLU A 69 -13.21 3.95 5.60
N ARG A 70 -12.26 4.87 5.82
CA ARG A 70 -12.47 6.31 5.56
C ARG A 70 -12.36 6.69 4.09
N LEU A 71 -11.52 5.99 3.32
CA LEU A 71 -11.42 6.19 1.88
C LEU A 71 -12.68 5.64 1.19
N GLU A 72 -13.10 4.43 1.55
CA GLU A 72 -14.30 3.79 1.02
C GLU A 72 -15.58 4.57 1.38
N SER A 73 -15.63 5.22 2.55
CA SER A 73 -16.75 6.13 2.89
C SER A 73 -16.83 7.38 2.01
N LEU A 74 -15.77 7.68 1.25
CA LEU A 74 -15.70 8.73 0.23
C LEU A 74 -15.75 8.14 -1.19
N ASP A 75 -16.27 6.91 -1.31
CA ASP A 75 -16.35 6.12 -2.55
C ASP A 75 -15.00 5.76 -3.19
N VAL A 76 -13.87 6.06 -2.53
CA VAL A 76 -12.54 5.72 -3.02
C VAL A 76 -12.32 4.22 -2.86
N LYS A 77 -12.25 3.51 -3.98
CA LYS A 77 -11.99 2.07 -3.98
C LYS A 77 -10.52 1.81 -3.65
N VAL A 78 -10.27 1.05 -2.60
CA VAL A 78 -8.94 0.62 -2.16
C VAL A 78 -8.66 -0.79 -2.65
N ASP A 79 -7.46 -1.02 -3.19
CA ASP A 79 -6.95 -2.35 -3.51
C ASP A 79 -6.03 -2.84 -2.38
N GLU A 80 -6.36 -4.02 -1.81
CA GLU A 80 -5.58 -4.68 -0.77
C GLU A 80 -5.05 -6.06 -1.21
N ASP A 81 -5.31 -6.50 -2.44
CA ASP A 81 -4.99 -7.88 -2.86
C ASP A 81 -3.48 -8.11 -2.89
N LEU A 82 -2.73 -7.13 -3.40
CA LEU A 82 -1.27 -7.14 -3.37
C LEU A 82 -0.71 -7.22 -1.94
N ARG A 83 -1.33 -6.49 -0.99
CA ARG A 83 -0.92 -6.56 0.41
C ARG A 83 -1.13 -7.96 0.97
N MET A 84 -2.28 -8.56 0.69
CA MET A 84 -2.61 -9.91 1.14
C MET A 84 -1.67 -10.96 0.54
N ALA A 85 -1.27 -10.78 -0.72
CA ALA A 85 -0.27 -11.61 -1.38
C ALA A 85 1.09 -11.51 -0.67
N PHE A 86 1.58 -10.30 -0.39
CA PHE A 86 2.82 -10.11 0.37
C PHE A 86 2.76 -10.73 1.77
N ILE A 87 1.65 -10.56 2.50
CA ILE A 87 1.49 -11.16 3.85
C ILE A 87 1.63 -12.67 3.82
N ARG A 88 1.09 -13.33 2.78
CA ARG A 88 1.19 -14.80 2.63
C ARG A 88 2.61 -15.23 2.29
N SER A 89 3.32 -14.46 1.46
CA SER A 89 4.70 -14.76 1.04
C SER A 89 5.78 -14.40 2.05
N MET A 90 5.49 -13.51 3.00
CA MET A 90 6.46 -12.96 3.96
C MET A 90 6.28 -13.49 5.39
N LYS A 91 5.41 -14.48 5.60
CA LYS A 91 5.30 -15.15 6.90
C LYS A 91 6.07 -16.48 6.86
N PRO A 92 7.07 -16.68 7.74
CA PRO A 92 7.46 -15.86 8.90
C PRO A 92 8.57 -14.81 8.67
N GLU A 93 9.03 -14.63 7.43
CA GLU A 93 10.25 -13.92 7.03
C GLU A 93 10.33 -12.44 7.47
N GLY A 94 9.20 -11.76 7.59
CA GLY A 94 9.17 -10.35 7.98
C GLY A 94 7.79 -9.86 8.40
N ARG A 95 7.71 -8.64 8.96
CA ARG A 95 6.45 -7.98 9.37
C ARG A 95 6.24 -6.59 8.77
N THR A 96 7.20 -6.10 8.00
CA THR A 96 7.28 -4.70 7.54
C THR A 96 7.47 -4.63 6.04
N VAL A 97 7.04 -3.54 5.39
CA VAL A 97 7.22 -3.38 3.93
C VAL A 97 8.70 -3.37 3.55
N GLU A 98 9.58 -2.77 4.35
CA GLU A 98 11.02 -2.82 4.12
C GLU A 98 11.60 -4.25 4.15
N SER A 99 10.97 -5.18 4.87
CA SER A 99 11.39 -6.58 4.91
C SER A 99 11.18 -7.32 3.59
N LEU A 100 10.49 -6.73 2.60
CA LEU A 100 10.41 -7.30 1.25
C LEU A 100 11.78 -7.28 0.54
N ARG A 101 12.65 -6.33 0.90
CA ARG A 101 13.88 -6.02 0.17
C ARG A 101 14.84 -7.21 0.02
N PRO A 102 15.12 -8.03 1.06
CA PRO A 102 15.95 -9.22 0.92
C PRO A 102 15.32 -10.33 0.05
N HIS A 103 14.02 -10.29 -0.19
CA HIS A 103 13.24 -11.34 -0.85
C HIS A 103 12.75 -10.95 -2.26
N ILE A 104 13.16 -9.79 -2.78
CA ILE A 104 12.70 -9.22 -4.05
C ILE A 104 12.72 -10.24 -5.19
N GLN A 105 13.81 -11.00 -5.35
CA GLN A 105 13.94 -11.96 -6.45
C GLN A 105 12.84 -13.03 -6.43
N GLY A 106 12.41 -13.46 -5.24
CA GLY A 106 11.30 -14.42 -5.09
C GLY A 106 9.92 -13.78 -5.21
N LEU A 107 9.81 -12.46 -5.04
CA LEU A 107 8.55 -11.71 -5.06
C LEU A 107 8.19 -11.14 -6.44
N ILE A 108 9.17 -10.94 -7.33
CA ILE A 108 8.93 -10.44 -8.69
C ILE A 108 7.86 -11.26 -9.44
N PRO A 109 7.89 -12.61 -9.47
CA PRO A 109 6.88 -13.39 -10.18
C PRO A 109 5.46 -13.22 -9.62
N LEU A 110 5.34 -12.88 -8.34
CA LEU A 110 4.06 -12.61 -7.68
C LEU A 110 3.51 -11.25 -8.10
N ILE A 111 4.35 -10.21 -8.20
CA ILE A 111 3.94 -8.86 -8.61
C ILE A 111 3.46 -8.82 -10.06
N SER A 112 4.08 -9.58 -10.96
CA SER A 112 3.67 -9.65 -12.37
C SER A 112 2.24 -10.17 -12.58
N GLN A 113 1.60 -10.73 -11.55
CA GLN A 113 0.20 -11.18 -11.60
C GLN A 113 -0.80 -10.05 -11.24
N TYR A 114 -0.31 -8.96 -10.67
CA TYR A 114 -1.08 -7.78 -10.23
C TYR A 114 -0.79 -6.53 -11.07
N SER A 115 0.01 -6.67 -12.14
CA SER A 115 0.42 -5.61 -13.08
C SER A 115 -0.28 -5.81 -14.43
#